data_AF-A0A1V4E849-F1
#
_entry.id   AF-A0A1V4E849-F1
#
_cell.length_a   1.000
_cell.length_b   1.000
_cell.length_c   1.000
_cell.angle_alpha   90.00
_cell.angle_beta   90.00
_cell.angle_gamma   90.00
#
_symmetry.space_group_name_H-M   'P 1'
#
loop_
_entity.id
_entity.type
_entity.pdbx_description
1 polymer ?
#
loop_
_entity_poly.entity_id
_entity_poly.type
_entity_poly.pdbx_seq_one_letter_code
_entity_poly.pdbx_strand_id
1 'polypeptide(L)'
;MTADRPSIGALITGKAFMAEVGAYFPLSMALRGDAFEAVFMMRESDLGHRTSGPYSPERLPSDAMNWAQLRTGMGMAGHFPSFRIEAGGHWPRIHVALSGTAVRGLIVMPEEVTAEAVNAPYLGKWQDQVSSDIRIGLDHLAGWLSSCQHEAGGPQPSIDLDLVYRPFDYEASLARYEQRLRELIPPVRPVLELRWRSATPAQRRAFVKNLKGARKSGSRSDRRWNYPLGGIEVEVPR
;
A
#
# COMPACT_ATOMS: atom_id res chain seq x y z
N MET A 1 -14.91 -16.96 19.98
CA MET A 1 -13.49 -16.55 19.86
C MET A 1 -13.00 -16.95 18.48
N THR A 2 -13.03 -16.02 17.54
CA THR A 2 -12.27 -16.17 16.28
C THR A 2 -10.80 -16.14 16.65
N ALA A 3 -10.06 -17.20 16.33
CA ALA A 3 -8.60 -17.16 16.42
C ALA A 3 -8.13 -15.97 15.58
N ASP A 4 -7.40 -15.03 16.19
CA ASP A 4 -6.80 -13.90 15.48
C ASP A 4 -6.03 -14.47 14.29
N ARG A 5 -6.55 -14.24 13.08
CA ARG A 5 -5.86 -14.65 11.88
C ARG A 5 -4.58 -13.81 11.79
N PRO A 6 -3.47 -14.39 11.34
CA PRO A 6 -2.20 -13.74 11.46
C PRO A 6 -2.00 -12.63 10.42
N SER A 7 -1.42 -11.51 10.86
CA SER A 7 -1.14 -10.36 9.99
C SER A 7 -0.19 -10.67 8.84
N ILE A 8 0.67 -11.69 8.98
CA ILE A 8 1.57 -12.12 7.90
C ILE A 8 0.77 -12.64 6.69
N GLY A 9 -0.30 -13.43 6.92
CA GLY A 9 -1.12 -13.96 5.83
C GLY A 9 -1.86 -12.85 5.08
N ALA A 10 -2.43 -11.91 5.83
CA ALA A 10 -3.09 -10.73 5.26
C ALA A 10 -2.11 -9.82 4.51
N LEU A 11 -0.89 -9.64 5.01
CA LEU A 11 0.17 -8.90 4.33
C LEU A 11 0.58 -9.54 3.01
N ILE A 12 0.78 -10.87 2.98
CA ILE A 12 1.14 -11.62 1.77
C ILE A 12 0.00 -11.53 0.74
N THR A 13 -1.24 -11.77 1.19
CA THR A 13 -2.42 -11.72 0.32
C THR A 13 -2.67 -10.31 -0.20
N GLY A 14 -2.57 -9.29 0.66
CA GLY A 14 -2.70 -7.88 0.31
C GLY A 14 -1.64 -7.42 -0.69
N LYS A 15 -0.39 -7.85 -0.53
CA LYS A 15 0.68 -7.59 -1.49
C LYS A 15 0.39 -8.23 -2.86
N ALA A 16 -0.03 -9.49 -2.88
CA ALA A 16 -0.41 -10.17 -4.12
C ALA A 16 -1.59 -9.47 -4.81
N PHE A 17 -2.59 -9.07 -4.03
CA PHE A 17 -3.72 -8.26 -4.47
C PHE A 17 -3.27 -6.94 -5.11
N MET A 18 -2.35 -6.19 -4.47
CA MET A 18 -1.76 -4.97 -5.03
C MET A 18 -1.08 -5.22 -6.38
N ALA A 19 -0.45 -6.37 -6.57
CA ALA A 19 0.23 -6.69 -7.83
C ALA A 19 -0.75 -6.90 -8.99
N GLU A 20 -1.92 -7.49 -8.74
CA GLU A 20 -2.92 -7.82 -9.76
C GLU A 20 -3.93 -6.70 -10.02
N VAL A 21 -4.15 -5.83 -9.03
CA VAL A 21 -4.80 -4.53 -9.24
C VAL A 21 -3.94 -3.64 -10.17
N GLY A 22 -2.70 -4.04 -10.47
CA GLY A 22 -2.08 -3.75 -11.77
C GLY A 22 -1.39 -2.39 -11.84
N ALA A 23 -0.40 -2.18 -10.98
CA ALA A 23 0.44 -0.97 -10.97
C ALA A 23 -0.30 0.34 -10.67
N TYR A 24 -1.51 0.27 -10.10
CA TYR A 24 -2.15 1.46 -9.54
C TYR A 24 -1.36 2.03 -8.37
N PHE A 25 -1.40 3.36 -8.29
CA PHE A 25 -0.70 4.11 -7.27
C PHE A 25 -1.46 3.98 -5.94
N PRO A 26 -0.85 3.40 -4.89
CA PRO A 26 -1.54 3.25 -3.61
C PRO A 26 -1.56 4.59 -2.87
N LEU A 27 -2.71 5.26 -2.83
CA LEU A 27 -2.91 6.53 -2.09
C LEU A 27 -2.79 6.32 -0.58
N SER A 28 -3.31 5.19 -0.11
CA SER A 28 -3.23 4.78 1.28
C SER A 28 -3.29 3.26 1.37
N MET A 29 -2.75 2.73 2.46
CA MET A 29 -2.79 1.31 2.77
C MET A 29 -2.77 1.16 4.29
N ALA A 30 -3.61 0.28 4.80
CA ALA A 30 -3.68 -0.08 6.20
C ALA A 30 -3.74 -1.61 6.36
N LEU A 31 -2.89 -2.14 7.24
CA LEU A 31 -3.02 -3.49 7.79
C LEU A 31 -3.41 -3.36 9.26
N ARG A 32 -4.45 -4.06 9.69
CA ARG A 32 -4.92 -4.11 11.07
C ARG A 32 -5.19 -5.55 11.47
N GLY A 33 -4.21 -6.19 12.11
CA GLY A 33 -4.28 -7.64 12.31
C GLY A 33 -4.37 -8.36 10.97
N ASP A 34 -5.50 -9.02 10.68
CA ASP A 34 -5.75 -9.75 9.44
C ASP A 34 -6.50 -8.95 8.35
N ALA A 35 -6.91 -7.72 8.64
CA ALA A 35 -7.60 -6.86 7.68
C ALA A 35 -6.58 -6.02 6.90
N PHE A 36 -6.58 -6.16 5.57
CA PHE A 36 -5.77 -5.35 4.66
C PHE A 36 -6.69 -4.49 3.81
N GLU A 37 -6.51 -3.18 3.85
CA GLU A 37 -7.28 -2.22 3.08
C GLU A 37 -6.33 -1.27 2.35
N ALA A 38 -6.63 -0.97 1.09
CA ALA A 38 -5.84 -0.03 0.32
C ALA A 38 -6.73 0.79 -0.63
N VAL A 39 -6.37 2.06 -0.81
CA VAL A 39 -6.98 2.93 -1.81
C VAL A 39 -5.97 3.12 -2.93
N PHE A 40 -6.42 2.90 -4.16
CA PHE A 40 -5.61 2.96 -5.35
C PHE A 40 -6.14 4.02 -6.30
N MET A 41 -5.25 4.82 -6.88
CA MET A 41 -5.57 5.67 -8.01
C MET A 41 -5.38 4.88 -9.31
N MET A 42 -6.43 4.82 -10.13
CA MET A 42 -6.35 4.23 -11.46
C MET A 42 -5.34 4.98 -12.33
N ARG A 43 -4.57 4.24 -13.15
CA ARG A 43 -3.67 4.86 -14.13
C ARG A 43 -4.48 5.49 -15.25
N GLU A 44 -4.04 6.65 -15.73
CA GLU A 44 -4.70 7.32 -16.87
C GLU A 44 -4.77 6.43 -18.11
N SER A 45 -3.76 5.58 -18.35
CA SER A 45 -3.74 4.64 -19.48
C SER A 45 -4.83 3.58 -19.43
N ASP A 46 -5.37 3.30 -18.25
CA ASP A 46 -6.39 2.27 -18.03
C ASP A 46 -7.81 2.86 -18.10
N LEU A 47 -7.92 4.19 -18.19
CA LEU A 47 -9.14 4.90 -18.53
C LEU A 47 -9.33 4.83 -20.05
N GLY A 48 -10.09 3.83 -20.51
CA GLY A 48 -10.34 3.61 -21.94
C GLY A 48 -10.96 4.82 -22.64
N HIS A 49 -12.28 4.99 -22.55
CA HIS A 49 -13.01 6.10 -23.16
C HIS A 49 -13.50 7.02 -22.07
N ARG A 50 -12.70 8.04 -21.74
CA ARG A 50 -13.03 9.11 -20.79
C ARG A 50 -14.52 9.47 -20.81
N THR A 51 -15.29 8.88 -19.90
CA THR A 51 -16.68 9.24 -19.71
C THR A 51 -16.71 10.43 -18.77
N SER A 52 -17.31 11.53 -19.20
CA SER A 52 -17.55 12.70 -18.36
C SER A 52 -18.81 12.49 -17.52
N GLY A 53 -18.75 12.86 -16.24
CA GLY A 53 -19.87 12.77 -15.30
C GLY A 53 -20.98 13.82 -15.55
N PRO A 54 -22.01 13.86 -14.69
CA PRO A 54 -22.17 13.10 -13.45
C PRO A 54 -22.74 11.69 -13.68
N TYR A 55 -22.32 10.74 -12.84
CA TYR A 55 -22.84 9.38 -12.81
C TYR A 55 -24.02 9.28 -11.84
N SER A 56 -24.87 8.28 -12.06
CA SER A 56 -25.92 7.93 -11.10
C SER A 56 -25.96 6.41 -10.92
N PRO A 57 -26.54 5.90 -9.82
CA PRO A 57 -26.74 4.46 -9.63
C PRO A 57 -27.47 3.77 -10.80
N GLU A 58 -28.35 4.49 -11.49
CA GLU A 58 -29.13 4.02 -12.65
C GLU A 58 -28.33 4.06 -13.96
N ARG A 59 -27.23 4.83 -14.00
CA ARG A 59 -26.35 4.98 -15.16
C ARG A 59 -24.89 4.78 -14.74
N LEU A 60 -24.55 3.51 -14.50
CA LEU A 60 -23.18 3.13 -14.18
C LEU A 60 -22.22 3.44 -15.34
N PRO A 61 -20.97 3.89 -15.07
CA PRO A 61 -19.96 4.11 -16.09
C PRO A 61 -19.61 2.81 -16.81
N SER A 62 -19.68 2.80 -18.14
CA SER A 62 -19.27 1.66 -18.97
C SER A 62 -17.83 1.24 -18.69
N ASP A 63 -16.95 2.20 -18.46
CA ASP A 63 -15.52 1.94 -18.30
C ASP A 63 -15.20 1.24 -16.99
N ALA A 64 -15.81 1.68 -15.88
CA ALA A 64 -15.70 1.01 -14.60
C ALA A 64 -16.31 -0.40 -14.64
N MET A 65 -17.46 -0.55 -15.31
CA MET A 65 -18.11 -1.85 -15.52
C MET A 65 -17.24 -2.80 -16.34
N ASN A 66 -16.70 -2.33 -17.47
CA ASN A 66 -15.83 -3.11 -18.35
C ASN A 66 -14.54 -3.51 -17.62
N TRP A 67 -13.95 -2.59 -16.86
CA TRP A 67 -12.76 -2.88 -16.05
C TRP A 67 -13.00 -4.02 -15.06
N ALA A 68 -14.14 -3.99 -14.35
CA ALA A 68 -14.53 -5.01 -13.38
C ALA A 68 -14.89 -6.35 -14.07
N GLN A 69 -15.60 -6.29 -15.20
CA GLN A 69 -15.98 -7.48 -15.98
C GLN A 69 -14.75 -8.23 -16.52
N LEU A 70 -13.77 -7.51 -17.06
CA LEU A 70 -12.52 -8.10 -17.55
C LEU A 70 -11.73 -8.85 -16.47
N ARG A 71 -11.95 -8.50 -15.20
CA ARG A 71 -11.28 -9.12 -14.04
C ARG A 71 -12.19 -10.05 -13.25
N THR A 72 -13.45 -10.16 -13.64
CA THR A 72 -14.39 -11.11 -13.04
C THR A 72 -14.01 -12.52 -13.48
N GLY A 73 -13.85 -13.43 -12.50
CA GLY A 73 -13.42 -14.81 -12.77
C GLY A 73 -11.90 -14.99 -12.91
N MET A 74 -11.11 -13.91 -12.96
CA MET A 74 -9.67 -14.01 -12.74
C MET A 74 -9.42 -14.19 -11.24
N GLY A 75 -8.73 -15.25 -10.87
CA GLY A 75 -8.25 -15.42 -9.50
C GLY A 75 -7.30 -14.27 -9.17
N MET A 76 -7.58 -13.56 -8.08
CA MET A 76 -6.73 -12.54 -7.51
C MET A 76 -6.15 -12.99 -6.16
N ALA A 77 -4.84 -13.10 -6.06
CA ALA A 77 -4.09 -13.63 -4.92
C ALA A 77 -4.56 -15.04 -4.55
N GLY A 78 -5.00 -15.82 -5.55
CA GLY A 78 -5.61 -17.14 -5.33
C GLY A 78 -7.07 -17.10 -4.83
N HIS A 79 -7.70 -15.93 -4.78
CA HIS A 79 -9.08 -15.72 -4.34
C HIS A 79 -9.95 -15.15 -5.45
N PHE A 80 -11.26 -15.40 -5.42
CA PHE A 80 -12.17 -14.78 -6.36
C PHE A 80 -12.53 -13.36 -5.91
N PRO A 81 -12.22 -12.31 -6.70
CA PRO A 81 -12.61 -10.95 -6.37
C PRO A 81 -14.10 -10.75 -6.61
N SER A 82 -14.70 -9.92 -5.76
CA SER A 82 -16.03 -9.35 -5.95
C SER A 82 -15.89 -7.85 -6.14
N PHE A 83 -16.69 -7.29 -7.04
CA PHE A 83 -16.64 -5.88 -7.43
C PHE A 83 -17.96 -5.21 -7.13
N ARG A 84 -17.90 -3.99 -6.56
CA ARG A 84 -19.07 -3.11 -6.40
C ARG A 84 -18.70 -1.72 -6.89
N ILE A 85 -19.49 -1.20 -7.82
CA ILE A 85 -19.26 0.12 -8.40
C ILE A 85 -20.17 1.13 -7.69
N GLU A 86 -19.56 2.17 -7.14
CA GLU A 86 -20.25 3.30 -6.55
C GLU A 86 -20.27 4.44 -7.57
N ALA A 87 -21.48 4.79 -8.02
CA ALA A 87 -21.72 5.78 -9.06
C ALA A 87 -22.53 7.00 -8.56
N GLY A 88 -22.61 7.22 -7.24
CA GLY A 88 -23.36 8.32 -6.63
C GLY A 88 -22.58 9.64 -6.49
N GLY A 89 -21.33 9.68 -6.96
CA GLY A 89 -20.44 10.82 -6.88
C GLY A 89 -20.08 11.41 -8.24
N HIS A 90 -19.22 12.43 -8.25
CA HIS A 90 -18.74 13.06 -9.49
C HIS A 90 -17.91 12.08 -10.34
N TRP A 91 -17.13 11.22 -9.66
CA TRP A 91 -16.33 10.16 -10.26
C TRP A 91 -16.77 8.79 -9.72
N PRO A 92 -16.72 7.73 -10.54
CA PRO A 92 -17.02 6.39 -10.07
C PRO A 92 -15.90 5.82 -9.21
N ARG A 93 -16.28 4.99 -8.24
CA ARG A 93 -15.34 4.25 -7.41
C ARG A 93 -15.60 2.76 -7.52
N ILE A 94 -14.53 1.96 -7.59
CA ILE A 94 -14.63 0.50 -7.69
C ILE A 94 -14.16 -0.11 -6.38
N HIS A 95 -15.10 -0.64 -5.62
CA HIS A 95 -14.81 -1.45 -4.43
C HIS A 95 -14.46 -2.86 -4.86
N VAL A 96 -13.36 -3.39 -4.35
CA VAL A 96 -12.87 -4.74 -4.62
C VAL A 96 -12.75 -5.50 -3.31
N ALA A 97 -13.29 -6.70 -3.25
CA ALA A 97 -13.19 -7.55 -2.06
C ALA A 97 -12.84 -9.00 -2.44
N LEU A 98 -11.77 -9.52 -1.85
CA LEU A 98 -11.36 -10.91 -2.05
C LEU A 98 -12.17 -11.87 -1.17
N SER A 99 -12.80 -12.85 -1.80
CA SER A 99 -13.65 -13.83 -1.12
C SER A 99 -12.86 -14.71 -0.15
N GLY A 100 -13.40 -14.91 1.06
CA GLY A 100 -12.77 -15.72 2.12
C GLY A 100 -11.67 -15.00 2.92
N THR A 101 -11.33 -13.76 2.56
CA THR A 101 -10.31 -12.96 3.24
C THR A 101 -10.87 -11.62 3.71
N ALA A 102 -10.09 -10.90 4.53
CA ALA A 102 -10.33 -9.52 4.92
C ALA A 102 -9.49 -8.52 4.09
N VAL A 103 -9.14 -8.89 2.85
CA VAL A 103 -8.43 -8.02 1.90
C VAL A 103 -9.45 -7.25 1.07
N ARG A 104 -9.37 -5.91 1.12
CA ARG A 104 -10.26 -4.99 0.43
C ARG A 104 -9.44 -3.92 -0.29
N GLY A 105 -9.98 -3.43 -1.41
CA GLY A 105 -9.42 -2.31 -2.14
C GLY A 105 -10.49 -1.35 -2.61
N LEU A 106 -10.14 -0.07 -2.70
CA LEU A 106 -10.95 0.95 -3.34
C LEU A 106 -10.14 1.55 -4.49
N ILE A 107 -10.65 1.47 -5.71
CA ILE A 107 -10.02 2.10 -6.87
C ILE A 107 -10.80 3.38 -7.19
N VAL A 108 -10.12 4.51 -7.14
CA VAL A 108 -10.66 5.83 -7.49
C VAL A 108 -10.10 6.31 -8.82
N MET A 109 -10.83 7.19 -9.48
CA MET A 109 -10.35 7.83 -10.71
C MET A 109 -9.27 8.87 -10.39
N PRO A 110 -8.29 9.11 -11.28
CA PRO A 110 -7.23 10.10 -11.05
C PRO A 110 -7.76 11.51 -10.82
N GLU A 111 -8.90 11.88 -11.42
CA GLU A 111 -9.54 13.18 -11.23
C GLU A 111 -10.13 13.40 -9.83
N GLU A 112 -10.28 12.34 -9.04
CA GLU A 112 -10.67 12.42 -7.64
C GLU A 112 -9.46 12.71 -6.72
N VAL A 113 -8.24 12.55 -7.23
CA VAL A 113 -7.01 12.59 -6.45
C VAL A 113 -6.30 13.92 -6.64
N THR A 114 -5.91 14.53 -5.54
CA THR A 114 -5.07 15.73 -5.55
C THR A 114 -3.68 15.42 -5.01
N ALA A 115 -2.71 16.28 -5.30
CA ALA A 115 -1.35 16.12 -4.81
C ALA A 115 -1.27 16.20 -3.27
N GLU A 116 -2.14 17.03 -2.68
CA GLU A 116 -2.27 17.20 -1.22
C GLU A 116 -2.69 15.89 -0.54
N ALA A 117 -3.48 15.04 -1.19
CA ALA A 117 -3.92 13.76 -0.63
C ALA A 117 -2.75 12.83 -0.26
N VAL A 118 -1.59 13.02 -0.89
CA VAL A 118 -0.35 12.28 -0.62
C VAL A 118 0.81 13.19 -0.20
N ASN A 119 0.51 14.39 0.33
CA ASN A 119 1.51 15.38 0.75
C ASN A 119 2.58 15.70 -0.31
N ALA A 120 2.22 15.59 -1.60
CA ALA A 120 3.11 15.84 -2.71
C ALA A 120 2.89 17.25 -3.29
N PRO A 121 3.93 17.89 -3.83
CA PRO A 121 3.76 19.16 -4.55
C PRO A 121 3.05 19.00 -5.90
N TYR A 122 3.11 17.79 -6.50
CA TYR A 122 2.43 17.45 -7.75
C TYR A 122 2.29 15.93 -7.90
N LEU A 123 1.30 15.52 -8.69
CA LEU A 123 1.16 14.15 -9.19
C LEU A 123 1.95 13.98 -10.51
N GLY A 124 2.27 12.75 -10.90
CA GLY A 124 3.06 12.50 -12.11
C GLY A 124 3.60 11.08 -12.22
N LYS A 125 4.52 10.88 -13.19
CA LYS A 125 5.04 9.54 -13.55
C LYS A 125 5.72 8.77 -12.42
N TRP A 126 6.23 9.47 -11.39
CA TRP A 126 6.79 8.86 -10.20
C TRP A 126 5.83 7.90 -9.47
N GLN A 127 4.52 8.08 -9.65
CA GLN A 127 3.48 7.27 -9.02
C GLN A 127 3.56 5.79 -9.43
N ASP A 128 3.97 5.50 -10.68
CA ASP A 128 4.12 4.14 -11.18
C ASP A 128 5.27 3.38 -10.46
N GLN A 129 6.36 4.08 -10.16
CA GLN A 129 7.53 3.50 -9.50
C GLN A 129 7.24 3.14 -8.03
N VAL A 130 6.51 4.02 -7.33
CA VAL A 130 6.23 3.87 -5.90
C VAL A 130 5.45 2.59 -5.59
N SER A 131 4.49 2.23 -6.44
CA SER A 131 3.72 0.99 -6.26
C SER A 131 4.61 -0.26 -6.26
N SER A 132 5.69 -0.26 -7.07
CA SER A 132 6.67 -1.34 -7.07
C SER A 132 7.48 -1.38 -5.78
N ASP A 133 8.02 -0.24 -5.36
CA ASP A 133 8.87 -0.16 -4.17
C ASP A 133 8.11 -0.54 -2.89
N ILE A 134 6.84 -0.13 -2.78
CA ILE A 134 5.98 -0.52 -1.66
C ILE A 134 5.80 -2.04 -1.61
N ARG A 135 5.50 -2.70 -2.74
CA ARG A 135 5.32 -4.16 -2.78
C ARG A 135 6.59 -4.91 -2.37
N ILE A 136 7.76 -4.43 -2.81
CA ILE A 136 9.06 -4.95 -2.36
C ILE A 136 9.18 -4.78 -0.84
N GLY A 137 8.77 -3.61 -0.30
CA GLY A 137 8.66 -3.36 1.13
C GLY A 137 7.83 -4.37 1.90
N LEU A 138 6.63 -4.67 1.42
CA LEU A 138 5.75 -5.64 2.05
C LEU A 138 6.36 -7.05 2.03
N ASP A 139 7.09 -7.41 0.97
CA ASP A 139 7.80 -8.69 0.89
C ASP A 139 8.92 -8.82 1.92
N HIS A 140 9.75 -7.78 2.05
CA HIS A 140 10.78 -7.75 3.08
C HIS A 140 10.18 -7.82 4.49
N LEU A 141 9.09 -7.08 4.75
CA LEU A 141 8.38 -7.12 6.03
C LEU A 141 7.80 -8.50 6.34
N ALA A 142 7.13 -9.14 5.38
CA ALA A 142 6.58 -10.48 5.55
C ALA A 142 7.70 -11.51 5.85
N GLY A 143 8.82 -11.41 5.13
CA GLY A 143 10.01 -12.22 5.36
C GLY A 143 10.59 -12.01 6.76
N TRP A 144 10.80 -10.76 7.18
CA TRP A 144 11.34 -10.45 8.50
C TRP A 144 10.43 -10.94 9.62
N LEU A 145 9.11 -10.70 9.54
CA LEU A 145 8.16 -11.18 10.54
C LEU A 145 8.18 -12.71 10.65
N SER A 146 8.26 -13.41 9.52
CA SER A 146 8.34 -14.88 9.48
C SER A 146 9.64 -15.39 10.12
N SER A 147 10.78 -14.78 9.78
CA SER A 147 12.07 -15.10 10.38
C SER A 147 12.08 -14.86 11.89
N CYS A 148 11.42 -13.80 12.37
CA CYS A 148 11.33 -13.53 13.81
C CYS A 148 10.56 -14.60 14.57
N GLN A 149 9.44 -15.07 14.01
CA GLN A 149 8.68 -16.17 14.59
C GLN A 149 9.52 -17.44 14.65
N HIS A 150 10.26 -17.74 13.58
CA HIS A 150 11.11 -18.92 13.52
C HIS A 150 12.29 -18.86 14.50
N GLU A 151 13.02 -17.74 14.54
CA GLU A 151 14.19 -17.57 15.41
C GLU A 151 13.85 -17.51 16.91
N ALA A 152 12.78 -16.79 17.27
CA ALA A 152 12.45 -16.52 18.67
C ALA A 152 11.36 -17.46 19.23
N GLY A 153 10.74 -18.27 18.37
CA GLY A 153 9.60 -19.11 18.71
C GLY A 153 8.37 -18.30 19.16
N GLY A 154 7.38 -19.01 19.72
CA GLY A 154 6.16 -18.41 20.28
C GLY A 154 5.03 -18.20 19.25
N PRO A 155 3.95 -17.50 19.66
CA PRO A 155 2.83 -17.21 18.78
C PRO A 155 3.25 -16.31 17.63
N GLN A 156 2.52 -16.36 16.52
CA GLN A 156 2.82 -15.52 15.36
C GLN A 156 2.73 -14.03 15.72
N PRO A 157 3.76 -13.22 15.40
CA PRO A 157 3.70 -11.80 15.66
C PRO A 157 2.61 -11.14 14.80
N SER A 158 1.87 -10.21 15.40
CA SER A 158 0.88 -9.39 14.71
C SER A 158 1.32 -7.93 14.70
N ILE A 159 1.12 -7.28 13.56
CA ILE A 159 1.38 -5.87 13.37
C ILE A 159 0.15 -5.13 12.87
N ASP A 160 0.13 -3.84 13.12
CA ASP A 160 -0.59 -2.88 12.31
C ASP A 160 0.44 -2.18 11.40
N LEU A 161 0.05 -1.85 10.18
CA LEU A 161 0.91 -1.17 9.19
C LEU A 161 0.14 -0.06 8.52
N ASP A 162 0.77 1.08 8.31
CA ASP A 162 0.21 2.18 7.50
C ASP A 162 1.18 2.63 6.44
N LEU A 163 0.68 2.88 5.24
CA LEU A 163 1.40 3.64 4.23
C LEU A 163 1.07 5.12 4.39
N VAL A 164 2.11 5.93 4.60
CA VAL A 164 2.02 7.38 4.62
C VAL A 164 3.05 7.99 3.69
N TYR A 165 2.72 9.12 3.09
CA TYR A 165 3.64 9.89 2.26
C TYR A 165 4.12 11.10 3.05
N ARG A 166 5.44 11.20 3.24
CA ARG A 166 6.05 12.31 3.99
C ARG A 166 6.78 13.25 3.03
N PRO A 167 6.67 14.57 3.22
CA PRO A 167 7.56 15.51 2.55
C PRO A 167 9.02 15.14 2.82
N PHE A 168 9.88 15.35 1.83
CA PHE A 168 11.32 15.28 2.00
C PHE A 168 11.98 16.38 1.16
N ASP A 169 13.26 16.61 1.39
CA ASP A 169 14.03 17.59 0.63
C ASP A 169 14.28 17.10 -0.81
N TYR A 170 13.26 17.32 -1.65
CA TYR A 170 13.21 16.88 -3.03
C TYR A 170 14.30 17.56 -3.87
N GLU A 171 14.45 18.88 -3.74
CA GLU A 171 15.43 19.66 -4.53
C GLU A 171 16.86 19.21 -4.25
N ALA A 172 17.22 18.98 -2.98
CA ALA A 172 18.54 18.45 -2.65
C ALA A 172 18.77 17.03 -3.21
N SER A 173 17.71 16.24 -3.34
CA SER A 173 17.80 14.88 -3.89
C SER A 173 17.99 14.86 -5.41
N LEU A 174 17.34 15.78 -6.13
CA LEU A 174 17.39 15.88 -7.58
C LEU A 174 18.77 16.26 -8.13
N ALA A 175 19.60 16.93 -7.33
CA ALA A 175 20.95 17.36 -7.71
C ALA A 175 21.83 16.19 -8.20
N ARG A 176 21.50 14.95 -7.81
CA ARG A 176 22.26 13.74 -8.14
C ARG A 176 21.77 13.01 -9.39
N TYR A 177 20.65 13.45 -9.97
CA TYR A 177 19.98 12.75 -11.05
C TYR A 177 19.91 13.58 -12.34
N GLU A 178 20.08 12.88 -13.45
CA GLU A 178 19.90 13.45 -14.79
C GLU A 178 18.47 13.98 -14.97
N GLN A 179 18.33 15.06 -15.75
CA GLN A 179 17.06 15.74 -15.97
C GLN A 179 15.92 14.80 -16.39
N ARG A 180 16.23 13.79 -17.23
CA ARG A 180 15.24 12.82 -17.74
C ARG A 180 14.68 11.89 -16.67
N LEU A 181 15.43 11.64 -15.60
CA LEU A 181 15.01 10.74 -14.52
C LEU A 181 14.22 11.48 -13.44
N ARG A 182 14.27 12.82 -13.39
CA ARG A 182 13.66 13.62 -12.33
C ARG A 182 12.14 13.43 -12.23
N GLU A 183 11.44 13.28 -13.36
CA GLU A 183 9.99 13.01 -13.38
C GLU A 183 9.59 11.67 -12.77
N LEU A 184 10.54 10.72 -12.66
CA LEU A 184 10.33 9.40 -12.09
C LEU A 184 10.70 9.35 -10.60
N ILE A 185 11.34 10.39 -10.07
CA ILE A 185 11.72 10.47 -8.68
C ILE A 185 10.53 11.00 -7.89
N PRO A 186 10.02 10.25 -6.91
CA PRO A 186 8.94 10.72 -6.07
C PRO A 186 9.35 12.02 -5.38
N PRO A 187 8.52 13.08 -5.39
CA PRO A 187 8.72 14.29 -4.60
C PRO A 187 8.26 14.14 -3.14
N VAL A 188 7.88 12.92 -2.76
CA VAL A 188 7.53 12.50 -1.41
C VAL A 188 8.27 11.22 -1.08
N ARG A 189 8.45 10.97 0.21
CA ARG A 189 8.99 9.72 0.72
C ARG A 189 7.84 8.83 1.18
N PRO A 190 7.57 7.68 0.53
CA PRO A 190 6.64 6.70 1.03
C PRO A 190 7.22 6.03 2.28
N VAL A 191 6.42 5.93 3.34
CA VAL A 191 6.81 5.37 4.63
C VAL A 191 5.80 4.32 5.06
N LEU A 192 6.30 3.13 5.38
CA LEU A 192 5.54 2.06 6.02
C LEU A 192 5.71 2.17 7.53
N GLU A 193 4.71 2.73 8.21
CA GLU A 193 4.67 2.83 9.67
C GLU A 193 4.16 1.54 10.28
N LEU A 194 5.08 0.78 10.87
CA LEU A 194 4.77 -0.46 11.56
C LEU A 194 4.43 -0.17 13.02
N ARG A 195 3.42 -0.84 13.57
CA ARG A 195 3.10 -0.86 15.00
C ARG A 195 2.94 -2.28 15.47
N TRP A 196 3.56 -2.63 16.59
CA TRP A 196 3.39 -3.95 17.19
C TRP A 196 2.02 -4.05 17.84
N ARG A 197 1.16 -4.94 17.32
CA ARG A 197 -0.08 -5.34 18.00
C ARG A 197 0.21 -6.43 19.03
N SER A 198 0.94 -7.46 18.61
CA SER A 198 1.43 -8.52 19.49
C SER A 198 2.78 -9.02 18.98
N ALA A 199 3.77 -9.06 19.88
CA ALA A 199 5.06 -9.67 19.62
C ALA A 199 5.79 -9.80 20.96
N THR A 200 6.44 -10.94 21.18
CA THR A 200 7.26 -11.13 22.38
C THR A 200 8.51 -10.23 22.32
N PRO A 201 9.12 -9.87 23.45
CA PRO A 201 10.39 -9.14 23.45
C PRO A 201 11.49 -9.84 22.65
N ALA A 202 11.50 -11.18 22.63
CA ALA A 202 12.45 -11.95 21.83
C ALA A 202 12.22 -11.80 20.32
N GLN A 203 10.95 -11.84 19.87
CA GLN A 203 10.59 -11.60 18.48
C GLN A 203 10.93 -10.18 18.03
N ARG A 204 10.64 -9.16 18.85
CA ARG A 204 11.02 -7.76 18.55
C ARG A 204 12.54 -7.61 18.42
N ARG A 205 13.31 -8.25 19.29
CA ARG A 205 14.79 -8.28 19.18
C ARG A 205 15.26 -8.97 17.91
N ALA A 206 14.66 -10.10 17.54
CA ALA A 206 14.95 -10.78 16.28
C ALA A 206 14.63 -9.88 15.07
N PHE A 207 13.53 -9.13 15.12
CA PHE A 207 13.12 -8.21 14.07
C PHE A 207 14.14 -7.11 13.85
N VAL A 208 14.60 -6.49 14.93
CA VAL A 208 15.61 -5.42 14.87
C VAL A 208 16.94 -5.89 14.27
N LYS A 209 17.29 -7.18 14.34
CA LYS A 209 18.49 -7.71 13.67
C LYS A 209 18.42 -7.58 12.14
N ASN A 210 17.22 -7.52 11.56
CA ASN A 210 17.03 -7.30 10.13
C ASN A 210 17.20 -5.83 9.73
N LEU A 211 17.09 -4.90 10.69
CA LEU A 211 17.18 -3.45 10.46
C LEU A 211 18.63 -2.91 10.51
N LYS A 212 19.60 -3.66 9.96
CA LYS A 212 21.03 -3.27 9.97
C LYS A 212 21.25 -1.98 9.19
N GLY A 213 21.68 -0.91 9.87
CA GLY A 213 21.86 0.41 9.25
C GLY A 213 20.65 1.34 9.39
N ALA A 214 19.62 0.94 10.15
CA ALA A 214 18.51 1.83 10.48
C ALA A 214 18.98 3.07 11.25
N ARG A 215 18.44 4.22 10.86
CA ARG A 215 18.63 5.49 11.56
C ARG A 215 17.65 5.57 12.72
N LYS A 216 18.00 6.33 13.75
CA LYS A 216 17.12 6.61 14.88
C LYS A 216 16.42 7.94 14.65
N SER A 217 15.11 7.96 14.82
CA SER A 217 14.30 9.17 14.71
C SER A 217 13.37 9.30 15.94
N GLY A 218 12.72 10.46 16.06
CA GLY A 218 11.74 10.72 17.10
C GLY A 218 12.30 11.20 18.44
N SER A 219 11.39 11.63 19.31
CA SER A 219 11.71 12.13 20.65
C SER A 219 12.07 10.99 21.59
N ARG A 220 12.51 11.29 22.83
CA ARG A 220 12.85 10.25 23.82
C ARG A 220 11.68 9.29 24.12
N SER A 221 10.44 9.77 24.03
CA SER A 221 9.22 9.01 24.30
C SER A 221 8.63 8.28 23.09
N ASP A 222 9.00 8.66 21.86
CA ASP A 222 8.56 8.02 20.61
C ASP A 222 9.76 7.70 19.71
N ARG A 223 10.71 6.93 20.26
CA ARG A 223 11.91 6.54 19.50
C ARG A 223 11.53 5.49 18.47
N ARG A 224 11.84 5.80 17.21
CA ARG A 224 11.61 4.91 16.08
C ARG A 224 12.90 4.57 15.36
N TRP A 225 12.92 3.38 14.78
CA TRP A 225 13.93 2.92 13.85
C TRP A 225 13.42 3.15 12.43
N ASN A 226 14.20 3.86 11.65
CA ASN A 226 13.90 4.22 10.28
C ASN A 226 14.86 3.49 9.37
N TYR A 227 14.34 2.55 8.59
CA TYR A 227 15.13 1.71 7.72
C TYR A 227 14.81 1.99 6.25
N PRO A 228 15.76 2.51 5.46
CA PRO A 228 15.55 2.70 4.04
C PRO A 228 15.53 1.35 3.32
N LEU A 229 14.55 1.14 2.47
CA LEU A 229 14.40 -0.06 1.66
C LEU A 229 14.02 0.34 0.24
N GLY A 230 15.01 0.42 -0.66
CA GLY A 230 14.79 0.94 -2.01
C GLY A 230 14.27 2.38 -1.96
N GLY A 231 13.17 2.66 -2.67
CA GLY A 231 12.51 3.97 -2.71
C GLY A 231 11.57 4.27 -1.53
N ILE A 232 11.46 3.39 -0.53
CA ILE A 232 10.60 3.59 0.65
C ILE A 232 11.38 3.55 1.96
N GLU A 233 10.72 3.96 3.04
CA GLU A 233 11.23 3.82 4.42
C GLU A 233 10.29 2.96 5.25
N VAL A 234 10.84 2.13 6.12
CA VAL A 234 10.08 1.39 7.13
C VAL A 234 10.36 2.03 8.48
N GLU A 235 9.31 2.46 9.17
CA GLU A 235 9.40 2.99 10.54
C GLU A 235 8.88 1.98 11.55
N VAL A 236 9.69 1.71 12.57
CA VAL A 236 9.43 0.64 13.53
C VAL A 236 9.58 1.20 14.95
N PRO A 237 8.58 1.01 15.84
CA PRO A 237 8.71 1.38 17.24
C PRO A 237 9.81 0.55 17.90
N ARG A 238 10.58 1.21 18.75
CA ARG A 238 11.68 0.58 19.47
C ARG A 238 11.23 -0.46 20.49
#